data_AF-A0A1X6ZZG3-F1
#
_entry.id   AF-A0A1X6ZZG3-F1
#
_cell.length_a   1.000
_cell.length_b   1.000
_cell.length_c   1.000
_cell.angle_alpha   90.00
_cell.angle_beta   90.00
_cell.angle_gamma   90.00
#
_symmetry.space_group_name_H-M   'P 1'
#
loop_
_entity.id
_entity.type
_entity.pdbx_description
1 polymer ?
#
loop_
_entity_poly.entity_id
_entity_poly.type
_entity_poly.pdbx_seq_one_letter_code
_entity_poly.pdbx_strand_id
1 'polypeptide(L)'
;MNPLRAKLSAFAISSFFVGIAGALFFSVYLGAVEVGEAFGINKSFLVLFMVIIGGLGSIFGSFAGAAFLVLLPVLLKNFLVGGLGWPTDLAAHLEFMIVGALIIVFLVLEPHGLAQLWRVAKEKLRLWPFPH
;
A
#
# COMPACT_ATOMS: atom_id res chain seq x y z
N MET A 1 7.82 28.15 11.66
CA MET A 1 8.22 27.49 10.40
C MET A 1 7.37 28.06 9.26
N ASN A 2 7.96 28.48 8.14
CA ASN A 2 7.19 29.03 7.02
C ASN A 2 6.48 27.88 6.28
N PRO A 3 5.13 27.82 6.27
CA PRO A 3 4.37 26.71 5.68
C PRO A 3 4.58 26.60 4.17
N LEU A 4 4.84 27.70 3.47
CA LEU A 4 5.13 27.69 2.04
C LEU A 4 6.43 26.92 1.75
N ARG A 5 7.51 27.25 2.49
CA ARG A 5 8.80 26.56 2.33
C ARG A 5 8.70 25.08 2.65
N ALA A 6 7.98 24.73 3.72
CA ALA A 6 7.79 23.34 4.13
C ALA A 6 7.05 22.50 3.07
N LYS A 7 5.96 23.04 2.50
CA LYS A 7 5.20 22.35 1.44
C LYS A 7 6.01 22.22 0.16
N LEU A 8 6.73 23.26 -0.24
CA LEU A 8 7.56 23.23 -1.44
C LEU A 8 8.73 22.26 -1.30
N SER A 9 9.40 22.21 -0.14
CA SER A 9 10.49 21.26 0.10
C SER A 9 9.98 19.81 0.14
N ALA A 10 8.85 19.57 0.82
CA ALA A 10 8.23 18.24 0.85
C ALA A 10 7.83 17.77 -0.56
N PHE A 11 7.21 18.66 -1.34
CA PHE A 11 6.87 18.38 -2.74
C PHE A 11 8.12 18.09 -3.57
N ALA A 12 9.15 18.95 -3.52
CA ALA A 12 10.38 18.77 -4.27
C ALA A 12 11.08 17.43 -3.97
N ILE A 13 11.19 17.08 -2.69
CA ILE A 13 11.80 15.81 -2.25
C ILE A 13 10.95 14.63 -2.73
N SER A 14 9.63 14.67 -2.56
CA SER A 14 8.74 13.59 -3.01
C SER A 14 8.78 13.37 -4.52
N SER A 15 8.71 14.44 -5.31
CA SER A 15 8.74 14.40 -6.77
C SER A 15 10.10 13.93 -7.30
N PHE A 16 11.20 14.25 -6.61
CA PHE A 16 12.52 13.74 -6.96
C PHE A 16 12.59 12.20 -6.87
N PHE A 17 12.15 11.62 -5.75
CA PHE A 17 12.15 10.16 -5.59
C PHE A 17 11.18 9.47 -6.54
N VAL A 18 9.97 10.00 -6.72
CA VAL A 18 8.98 9.45 -7.67
C VAL A 18 9.50 9.55 -9.11
N GLY A 19 10.18 10.65 -9.47
CA GLY A 19 10.80 10.83 -10.78
C GLY A 19 11.89 9.81 -11.07
N ILE A 20 12.80 9.57 -10.10
CA ILE A 20 13.82 8.52 -10.22
C ILE A 20 13.18 7.13 -10.32
N ALA A 21 12.21 6.84 -9.47
CA ALA A 21 11.50 5.56 -9.50
C ALA A 21 10.80 5.32 -10.84
N GLY A 22 10.16 6.35 -11.41
CA GLY A 22 9.53 6.27 -12.73
C GLY A 22 10.54 6.06 -13.86
N ALA A 23 11.68 6.77 -13.82
CA ALA A 23 12.75 6.62 -14.80
C ALA A 23 13.35 5.20 -14.77
N LEU A 24 13.61 4.66 -13.57
CA LEU A 24 14.09 3.28 -13.39
C LEU A 24 13.03 2.26 -13.81
N PHE A 25 11.76 2.48 -13.45
CA PHE A 25 10.68 1.57 -13.82
C PHE A 25 10.53 1.45 -15.34
N PHE A 26 10.67 2.57 -16.06
CA PHE A 26 10.64 2.57 -17.52
C PHE A 26 11.91 1.96 -18.11
N SER A 27 13.08 2.48 -17.74
CA SER A 27 14.34 2.08 -18.37
C SER A 27 14.80 0.66 -18.04
N VAL A 28 14.51 0.17 -16.82
CA VAL A 28 15.04 -1.10 -16.31
C VAL A 28 13.99 -2.20 -16.29
N TYR A 29 12.75 -1.89 -15.88
CA TYR A 29 11.74 -2.93 -15.64
C TYR A 29 10.84 -3.18 -16.85
N LEU A 30 10.27 -2.13 -17.44
CA LEU A 30 9.34 -2.26 -18.56
C LEU A 30 10.03 -2.25 -19.94
N GLY A 31 11.15 -1.56 -20.08
CA GLY A 31 11.74 -1.30 -21.40
C GLY A 31 10.92 -0.28 -22.19
N ALA A 32 10.73 -0.51 -23.50
CA ALA A 32 10.02 0.41 -24.41
C ALA A 32 8.48 0.23 -24.41
N VAL A 33 7.88 0.02 -23.24
CA VAL A 33 6.41 -0.13 -23.11
C VAL A 33 5.72 1.23 -23.27
N GLU A 34 4.50 1.22 -23.81
CA GLU A 34 3.69 2.44 -23.97
C GLU A 34 3.32 3.06 -22.61
N VAL A 35 3.63 4.36 -22.45
CA VAL A 35 3.44 5.12 -21.20
C VAL A 35 1.97 5.16 -20.76
N GLY A 36 1.03 5.06 -21.71
CA GLY A 36 -0.41 5.14 -21.44
C GLY A 36 -0.95 4.01 -20.57
N GLU A 37 -0.51 2.77 -20.80
CA GLU A 37 -0.93 1.60 -20.02
C GLU A 37 -0.23 1.55 -18.66
N ALA A 38 1.04 1.96 -18.60
CA ALA A 38 1.89 1.85 -17.42
C ALA A 38 1.47 2.80 -16.28
N PHE A 39 0.96 3.99 -16.60
CA PHE A 39 0.55 5.03 -15.63
C PHE A 39 -0.93 5.40 -15.70
N GLY A 40 -1.77 4.47 -16.18
CA GLY A 40 -3.22 4.66 -16.20
C GLY A 40 -3.84 4.84 -14.81
N ILE A 41 -5.12 5.21 -14.77
CA ILE A 41 -5.88 5.54 -13.55
C ILE A 41 -5.82 4.44 -12.46
N ASN A 42 -5.70 3.18 -12.88
CA ASN A 42 -5.57 2.04 -11.98
C ASN A 42 -4.35 2.15 -11.06
N LYS A 43 -3.21 2.65 -11.57
CA LYS A 43 -2.02 2.88 -10.75
C LYS A 43 -2.23 4.02 -9.75
N SER A 44 -2.91 5.09 -10.15
CA SER A 44 -3.25 6.19 -9.25
C SER A 44 -4.14 5.73 -8.11
N PHE A 45 -5.17 4.93 -8.39
CA PHE A 45 -6.02 4.34 -7.36
C PHE A 45 -5.25 3.38 -6.45
N LEU A 46 -4.39 2.54 -7.01
CA LEU A 46 -3.56 1.64 -6.22
C LEU A 46 -2.69 2.40 -5.21
N VAL A 47 -2.00 3.46 -5.65
CA VAL A 47 -1.19 4.31 -4.74
C VAL A 47 -2.07 5.02 -3.71
N LEU A 48 -3.24 5.52 -4.12
CA LEU A 48 -4.21 6.13 -3.20
C LEU A 48 -4.66 5.15 -2.11
N PHE A 49 -5.02 3.93 -2.49
CA PHE A 49 -5.43 2.89 -1.54
C PHE A 49 -4.32 2.48 -0.59
N MET A 50 -3.06 2.43 -1.04
CA MET A 50 -1.92 2.19 -0.14
C MET A 50 -1.87 3.22 0.99
N VAL A 51 -2.06 4.51 0.68
CA VAL A 51 -2.01 5.57 1.68
C VAL A 51 -3.25 5.57 2.58
N ILE A 52 -4.45 5.34 2.01
CA ILE A 52 -5.68 5.29 2.80
C ILE A 52 -5.67 4.11 3.78
N ILE A 53 -5.34 2.91 3.30
CA ILE A 53 -5.29 1.70 4.15
C ILE A 53 -4.18 1.83 5.20
N GLY A 54 -3.06 2.44 4.84
CA GLY A 54 -1.98 2.74 5.77
C GLY A 54 -2.39 3.70 6.89
N GLY A 55 -3.22 4.70 6.57
CA GLY A 55 -3.69 5.75 7.47
C GLY A 55 -3.22 7.13 7.03
N LEU A 56 -4.17 7.98 6.65
CA LEU A 56 -3.92 9.35 6.18
C LEU A 56 -3.25 10.17 7.29
N GLY A 57 -1.97 10.51 7.09
CA GLY A 57 -1.20 11.34 8.04
C GLY A 57 -0.20 10.56 8.92
N SER A 58 -0.04 9.26 8.72
CA SER A 58 0.99 8.46 9.39
C SER A 58 2.10 8.04 8.43
N ILE A 59 3.35 8.43 8.71
CA ILE A 59 4.52 7.99 7.93
C ILE A 59 4.64 6.46 7.96
N PHE A 60 4.56 5.87 9.15
CA PHE A 60 4.59 4.40 9.32
C PHE A 60 3.39 3.74 8.62
N GLY A 61 2.21 4.36 8.74
CA GLY A 61 1.00 3.91 8.06
C GLY A 61 1.20 3.77 6.56
N SER A 62 1.72 4.80 5.90
CA SER A 62 1.98 4.79 4.46
C SER A 62 2.91 3.63 4.04
N PHE A 63 3.97 3.35 4.81
CA PHE A 63 4.83 2.20 4.54
C PHE A 63 4.12 0.86 4.75
N ALA A 64 3.36 0.73 5.84
CA ALA A 64 2.61 -0.49 6.14
C ALA A 64 1.52 -0.77 5.10
N GLY A 65 0.79 0.25 4.66
CA GLY A 65 -0.23 0.14 3.62
C GLY A 65 0.35 -0.21 2.26
N ALA A 66 1.49 0.38 1.89
CA ALA A 66 2.23 0.01 0.69
C ALA A 66 2.72 -1.45 0.75
N ALA A 67 3.35 -1.85 1.87
CA ALA A 67 3.80 -3.22 2.06
C ALA A 67 2.63 -4.21 2.02
N PHE A 68 1.50 -3.88 2.65
CA PHE A 68 0.31 -4.72 2.67
C PHE A 68 -0.25 -4.94 1.26
N LEU A 69 -0.51 -3.87 0.49
CA LEU A 69 -1.07 -4.02 -0.85
C LEU A 69 -0.10 -4.61 -1.90
N VAL A 70 1.22 -4.55 -1.67
CA VAL A 70 2.20 -5.20 -2.56
C VAL A 70 2.43 -6.66 -2.17
N LEU A 71 2.54 -6.98 -0.89
CA LEU A 71 2.89 -8.32 -0.43
C LEU A 71 1.68 -9.26 -0.38
N LEU A 72 0.51 -8.76 0.01
CA LEU A 72 -0.69 -9.60 0.13
C LEU A 72 -1.03 -10.36 -1.17
N PRO A 73 -1.06 -9.72 -2.36
CA PRO A 73 -1.34 -10.44 -3.60
C PRO A 73 -0.28 -11.50 -3.91
N VAL A 74 1.01 -11.19 -3.68
CA VAL A 74 2.12 -12.14 -3.86
C VAL A 74 1.99 -13.34 -2.92
N LEU A 75 1.64 -13.12 -1.65
CA LEU A 75 1.43 -14.18 -0.67
C LEU A 75 0.22 -15.04 -1.04
N LEU A 76 -0.90 -14.43 -1.43
CA LEU A 76 -2.08 -15.15 -1.90
C LEU A 76 -1.75 -16.01 -3.11
N LYS A 77 -1.08 -15.46 -4.12
CA LYS A 77 -0.66 -16.22 -5.30
C LYS A 77 0.25 -17.39 -4.94
N ASN A 78 1.26 -17.17 -4.11
CA ASN A 78 2.18 -18.23 -3.68
C ASN A 78 1.46 -19.33 -2.89
N PHE A 79 0.49 -18.97 -2.04
CA PHE A 79 -0.27 -19.92 -1.26
C PHE A 79 -1.29 -20.71 -2.10
N LEU A 80 -2.10 -20.01 -2.91
CA LEU A 80 -3.15 -20.62 -3.73
C LEU A 80 -2.56 -21.48 -4.86
N VAL A 81 -1.56 -20.96 -5.58
CA VAL A 81 -0.95 -21.69 -6.71
C VAL A 81 0.16 -22.61 -6.23
N GLY A 82 1.10 -22.08 -5.46
CA GLY A 82 2.29 -22.84 -5.03
C GLY A 82 2.03 -23.83 -3.89
N GLY A 83 1.09 -23.52 -2.99
CA GLY A 83 0.74 -24.39 -1.86
C GLY A 83 -0.41 -25.35 -2.18
N LEU A 84 -1.52 -24.85 -2.71
CA LEU A 84 -2.74 -25.63 -2.98
C LEU A 84 -2.81 -26.21 -4.40
N GLY A 85 -1.90 -25.81 -5.30
CA GLY A 85 -1.88 -26.31 -6.69
C GLY A 85 -3.06 -25.82 -7.54
N TRP A 86 -3.70 -24.71 -7.16
CA TRP A 86 -4.85 -24.20 -7.90
C TRP A 86 -4.46 -23.61 -9.26
N PRO A 87 -5.37 -23.65 -10.26
CA PRO A 87 -5.18 -22.96 -11.53
C PRO A 87 -4.89 -21.47 -11.35
N THR A 88 -3.96 -20.94 -12.15
CA THR A 88 -3.47 -19.55 -12.04
C THR A 88 -4.55 -18.52 -12.37
N ASP A 89 -5.46 -18.87 -13.27
CA ASP A 89 -6.63 -18.05 -13.64
C ASP A 89 -7.60 -17.92 -12.47
N LEU A 90 -7.95 -19.02 -11.80
CA LEU A 90 -8.81 -19.01 -10.63
C LEU A 90 -8.17 -18.22 -9.48
N ALA A 91 -6.87 -18.46 -9.23
CA ALA A 91 -6.13 -17.76 -8.19
C ALA A 91 -6.11 -16.24 -8.42
N ALA A 92 -5.94 -15.78 -9.66
CA ALA A 92 -5.95 -14.36 -10.00
C ALA A 92 -7.31 -13.70 -9.73
N HIS A 93 -8.43 -14.34 -10.09
CA HIS A 93 -9.76 -13.79 -9.82
C HIS A 93 -10.06 -13.73 -8.31
N LEU A 94 -9.66 -14.76 -7.57
CA LEU A 94 -9.78 -14.78 -6.11
C LEU A 94 -8.90 -13.73 -5.44
N GLU A 95 -7.68 -13.55 -5.92
CA GLU A 95 -6.78 -12.48 -5.45
C GLU A 95 -7.45 -11.11 -5.59
N PHE A 96 -7.98 -10.78 -6.78
CA PHE A 96 -8.70 -9.52 -6.98
C PHE A 96 -9.91 -9.36 -6.05
N MET A 97 -10.70 -10.42 -5.86
CA MET A 97 -11.87 -10.41 -5.00
C MET A 97 -11.49 -10.23 -3.52
N ILE A 98 -10.47 -10.94 -3.05
CA ILE A 98 -9.99 -10.88 -1.66
C ILE A 98 -9.37 -9.50 -1.38
N VAL A 99 -8.50 -9.01 -2.28
CA VAL A 99 -7.89 -7.68 -2.14
C VAL A 99 -8.97 -6.61 -2.13
N GLY A 100 -9.91 -6.63 -3.07
CA GLY A 100 -11.03 -5.67 -3.13
C GLY A 100 -11.91 -5.73 -1.88
N ALA A 101 -12.28 -6.92 -1.42
CA ALA A 101 -13.04 -7.10 -0.19
C ALA A 101 -12.29 -6.57 1.04
N LEU A 102 -10.99 -6.82 1.14
CA LEU A 102 -10.17 -6.31 2.23
C LEU A 102 -10.08 -4.78 2.22
N ILE A 103 -9.94 -4.16 1.05
CA ILE A 103 -10.00 -2.69 0.93
C ILE A 103 -11.32 -2.17 1.52
N ILE A 104 -12.45 -2.75 1.11
CA ILE A 104 -13.78 -2.34 1.62
C ILE A 104 -13.88 -2.54 3.13
N VAL A 105 -13.45 -3.70 3.63
CA VAL A 105 -13.47 -4.02 5.07
C VAL A 105 -12.63 -3.03 5.87
N PHE A 106 -11.41 -2.71 5.41
CA PHE A 106 -10.56 -1.72 6.07
C PHE A 106 -11.18 -0.32 6.07
N LEU A 107 -11.78 0.11 4.95
CA LEU A 107 -12.46 1.40 4.87
C LEU A 107 -13.66 1.50 5.82
N VAL A 108 -14.38 0.40 6.04
CA VAL A 108 -15.57 0.36 6.92
C VAL A 108 -15.20 0.23 8.39
N LEU A 109 -14.31 -0.71 8.73
CA LEU A 109 -13.98 -1.00 10.12
C LEU A 109 -13.04 0.03 10.72
N GLU A 110 -12.10 0.56 9.93
CA GLU A 110 -11.04 1.42 10.44
C GLU A 110 -10.71 2.59 9.51
N PRO A 111 -11.48 3.69 9.61
CA PRO A 111 -11.26 4.88 8.79
C PRO A 111 -9.90 5.56 9.03
N HIS A 112 -9.18 5.18 10.10
CA HIS A 112 -7.86 5.70 10.43
C HIS A 112 -6.70 4.80 9.92
N GLY A 113 -7.01 3.65 9.31
CA GLY A 113 -6.04 2.73 8.71
C GLY A 113 -5.18 1.93 9.70
N LEU A 114 -4.25 1.14 9.14
CA LEU A 114 -3.33 0.24 9.85
C LEU A 114 -2.50 0.94 10.93
N ALA A 115 -2.19 2.23 10.75
CA ALA A 115 -1.48 3.02 11.75
C ALA A 115 -2.21 3.08 13.10
N GLN A 116 -3.55 3.15 13.08
CA GLN A 116 -4.35 3.22 14.29
C GLN A 116 -4.38 1.88 15.03
N LEU A 117 -4.53 0.75 14.31
CA LEU A 117 -4.41 -0.59 14.89
C LEU A 117 -3.11 -0.75 15.64
N TRP A 118 -2.01 -0.36 14.99
CA TRP A 118 -0.69 -0.49 15.58
C TRP A 118 -0.57 0.34 16.86
N ARG A 119 -1.11 1.56 16.87
CA ARG A 119 -1.13 2.40 18.07
C ARG A 119 -1.93 1.77 19.21
N VAL A 120 -3.15 1.32 18.94
CA VAL A 120 -4.03 0.67 19.94
C VAL A 120 -3.41 -0.62 20.45
N ALA A 121 -2.85 -1.46 19.58
CA ALA A 121 -2.15 -2.68 19.96
C ALA A 121 -0.94 -2.40 20.85
N LYS A 122 -0.16 -1.35 20.54
CA LYS A 122 1.01 -0.96 21.33
C LYS A 122 0.63 -0.36 22.69
N GLU A 123 -0.45 0.41 22.75
CA GLU A 123 -1.03 0.93 23.99
C GLU A 123 -1.53 -0.22 24.88
N LYS A 124 -2.25 -1.18 24.31
CA LYS A 124 -2.74 -2.37 25.02
C LYS A 124 -1.62 -3.29 25.50
N LEU A 125 -0.57 -3.47 24.68
CA LEU A 125 0.59 -4.27 25.03
C LEU A 125 1.44 -3.61 26.14
N ARG A 126 1.49 -2.28 26.19
CA ARG A 126 2.19 -1.54 27.27
C ARG A 126 1.50 -1.63 28.61
N LEU A 127 0.17 -1.75 28.63
CA LEU A 127 -0.64 -1.92 29.84
C LEU A 127 -0.66 -3.39 30.33
N TRP A 128 -0.04 -4.30 29.59
CA TRP A 128 0.15 -5.70 29.98
C TRP A 128 1.58 -5.85 30.54
N PRO A 129 1.79 -6.33 31.79
CA PRO A 129 0.96 -7.22 32.61
C PRO A 129 0.29 -6.62 33.86
N PHE A 130 0.37 -5.30 34.10
CA PHE A 130 -0.26 -4.68 35.26
C PHE A 130 -1.26 -3.62 34.82
N PRO A 131 -2.58 -3.79 35.05
CA PRO A 131 -3.62 -2.87 34.60
C PRO A 131 -3.67 -1.52 35.34
N HIS A 132 -2.58 -1.11 35.99
CA HIS A 132 -2.46 0.10 36.80
C HIS A 132 -1.21 0.87 36.39
#